data_AF-A0AAU1P8M1-F1
#
_entry.id   AF-A0AAU1P8M1-F1
#
_cell.length_a   1.000
_cell.length_b   1.000
_cell.length_c   1.000
_cell.angle_alpha   90.00
_cell.angle_beta   90.00
_cell.angle_gamma   90.00
#
_symmetry.space_group_name_H-M   'P 1'
#
loop_
_entity.id
_entity.type
_entity.pdbx_description
1 polymer ?
#
loop_
_entity_poly.entity_id
_entity_poly.type
_entity_poly.pdbx_seq_one_letter_code
_entity_poly.pdbx_strand_id
1 'polypeptide(L)' 'MATDDLPDDLIALERAAWTEIQENRLTVGTAEAVRARILELADGNPQRRLEIEEAVKTKVRHPEPGNG' A
#
# COMPACT_ATOMS: atom_id res chain seq x y z
N MET A 1 6.23 -1.45 -14.18
CA MET A 1 6.89 -1.27 -12.88
C MET A 1 6.99 -2.63 -12.24
N ALA A 2 8.17 -3.01 -11.77
CA ALA A 2 8.28 -4.16 -10.88
C ALA A 2 7.59 -3.80 -9.55
N THR A 3 7.04 -4.79 -8.84
CA THR A 3 6.48 -4.61 -7.49
C THR A 3 7.52 -4.11 -6.47
N ASP A 4 8.81 -4.28 -6.78
CA ASP A 4 9.92 -3.70 -6.03
C ASP A 4 10.08 -2.18 -6.20
N ASP A 5 9.43 -1.57 -7.19
CA ASP A 5 9.50 -0.14 -7.50
C ASP A 5 8.10 0.50 -7.35
N LEU A 6 7.57 0.49 -6.12
CA LEU A 6 6.29 1.13 -5.82
C LEU A 6 6.47 2.64 -5.67
N PRO A 7 5.54 3.47 -6.19
CA PRO A 7 5.61 4.92 -6.03
C PRO A 7 5.61 5.36 -4.57
N ASP A 8 6.42 6.36 -4.25
CA ASP A 8 6.51 6.92 -2.89
C ASP A 8 5.16 7.43 -2.37
N ASP A 9 4.30 7.94 -3.25
CA ASP A 9 2.98 8.44 -2.88
C ASP A 9 2.04 7.31 -2.43
N LEU A 10 2.11 6.14 -3.05
CA LEU A 10 1.39 4.95 -2.59
C LEU A 10 1.94 4.47 -1.25
N ILE A 11 3.26 4.46 -1.07
CA ILE A 11 3.91 4.09 0.19
C ILE A 11 3.50 5.04 1.33
N ALA A 12 3.42 6.35 1.07
CA ALA A 12 2.98 7.34 2.04
C ALA A 12 1.50 7.14 2.44
N LEU A 13 0.62 6.89 1.47
CA LEU A 13 -0.80 6.60 1.73
C LEU A 13 -0.96 5.33 2.58
N GLU A 14 -0.25 4.25 2.23
CA GLU A 14 -0.31 3.00 2.99
C GLU A 14 0.29 3.15 4.40
N ARG A 15 1.37 3.93 4.57
CA ARG A 15 1.93 4.25 5.90
C ARG A 15 0.93 5.00 6.77
N ALA A 16 0.26 6.02 6.22
CA ALA A 16 -0.78 6.74 6.93
C ALA A 16 -1.94 5.82 7.33
N ALA A 17 -2.43 5.02 6.38
CA ALA A 17 -3.46 4.02 6.64
C ALA A 17 -3.03 3.01 7.71
N TRP A 18 -1.77 2.58 7.68
CA TRP A 18 -1.23 1.63 8.65
C TRP A 18 -1.14 2.22 10.06
N THR A 19 -0.65 3.45 10.20
CA THR A 19 -0.68 4.18 11.48
C THR A 19 -2.11 4.31 12.00
N GLU A 20 -3.08 4.65 11.14
CA GLU A 20 -4.48 4.75 11.55
C GLU A 20 -5.09 3.39 11.96
N ILE A 21 -4.70 2.29 11.31
CA ILE A 21 -5.09 0.93 11.71
C ILE A 21 -4.54 0.61 13.11
N GLN A 22 -3.26 0.89 13.35
CA GLN A 22 -2.61 0.64 14.64
C GLN A 22 -3.24 1.45 15.78
N GLU A 23 -3.75 2.65 15.47
CA GLU A 23 -4.48 3.51 16.41
C GLU A 23 -5.99 3.21 16.48
N ASN A 24 -6.49 2.21 15.74
CA ASN A 24 -7.91 1.88 15.61
C ASN A 24 -8.78 3.09 15.22
N ARG A 25 -8.27 3.92 14.30
CA ARG A 25 -8.91 5.18 13.83
C ARG A 25 -9.05 5.27 12.31
N LEU A 26 -8.78 4.18 11.58
CA LEU A 26 -8.82 4.14 10.12
C LEU A 26 -10.12 4.75 9.59
N THR A 27 -9.98 5.74 8.72
CA THR A 27 -11.13 6.36 8.06
C THR A 27 -11.43 5.71 6.71
N VAL A 28 -12.69 5.79 6.28
CA VAL A 28 -13.09 5.36 4.93
C VAL A 28 -12.31 6.13 3.87
N GLY A 29 -12.12 7.44 4.04
CA GLY A 29 -11.38 8.27 3.10
C GLY A 29 -9.92 7.85 2.94
N THR A 30 -9.24 7.51 4.04
CA THR A 30 -7.85 7.00 3.99
C THR A 30 -7.78 5.64 3.29
N ALA A 31 -8.71 4.72 3.59
CA ALA A 31 -8.78 3.42 2.92
C ALA A 31 -9.09 3.54 1.41
N GLU A 32 -10.00 4.45 1.03
CA GLU A 32 -10.34 4.73 -0.36
C GLU A 32 -9.17 5.35 -1.13
N ALA A 33 -8.40 6.24 -0.50
CA ALA A 33 -7.23 6.86 -1.13
C ALA A 33 -6.17 5.80 -1.50
N VAL A 34 -5.85 4.88 -0.58
CA VAL A 34 -4.97 3.74 -0.87
C VAL A 34 -5.53 2.91 -2.04
N ARG A 35 -6.80 2.50 -1.95
CA ARG A 35 -7.44 1.66 -2.98
C ARG A 35 -7.45 2.34 -4.34
N ALA A 36 -7.80 3.62 -4.42
CA ALA A 36 -7.87 4.38 -5.66
C ALA A 36 -6.50 4.42 -6.35
N ARG A 37 -5.44 4.66 -5.58
CA ARG A 37 -4.08 4.71 -6.12
C ARG A 37 -3.59 3.34 -6.61
N ILE A 38 -3.90 2.27 -5.89
CA ILE A 38 -3.61 0.89 -6.32
C ILE A 38 -4.34 0.58 -7.64
N LEU A 39 -5.62 0.95 -7.75
CA LEU A 39 -6.40 0.71 -8.97
C LEU A 39 -5.86 1.50 -10.18
N GLU A 40 -5.42 2.74 -9.96
CA GLU A 40 -4.77 3.54 -11.00
C GLU A 40 -3.48 2.87 -11.50
N LEU A 41 -2.63 2.39 -10.58
CA LEU A 41 -1.38 1.72 -10.92
C LEU A 41 -1.56 0.32 -11.54
N ALA A 42 -2.68 -0.32 -11.24
CA ALA A 42 -3.07 -1.60 -11.81
C ALA A 42 -3.55 -1.48 -13.26
N ASP A 43 -3.96 -0.28 -13.71
CA ASP A 43 -4.41 0.00 -15.09
C ASP A 43 -5.47 -1.01 -15.57
N GLY A 44 -6.46 -1.27 -14.71
CA GLY A 44 -7.53 -2.23 -14.98
C GLY A 44 -7.14 -3.72 -14.94
N ASN A 45 -5.86 -4.05 -14.70
CA ASN A 45 -5.39 -5.43 -14.61
C ASN A 45 -5.58 -5.99 -13.18
N PRO A 46 -6.45 -7.01 -12.97
CA PRO A 46 -6.73 -7.55 -11.65
C PRO A 46 -5.54 -8.24 -10.98
N GLN A 47 -4.69 -8.91 -11.77
CA GLN A 47 -3.50 -9.57 -11.28
C GLN A 47 -2.49 -8.54 -10.77
N ARG A 48 -2.28 -7.47 -11.54
CA ARG A 48 -1.40 -6.37 -11.16
C ARG A 48 -1.87 -5.64 -9.92
N ARG A 49 -3.19 -5.47 -9.74
CA ARG A 49 -3.77 -4.92 -8.50
C ARG A 49 -3.35 -5.75 -7.29
N LEU A 50 -3.48 -7.08 -7.37
CA LEU A 50 -3.12 -7.98 -6.27
C LEU A 50 -1.61 -7.91 -5.97
N GLU A 51 -0.78 -7.92 -7.00
CA GLU A 51 0.67 -7.78 -6.88
C GLU A 51 1.09 -6.48 -6.17
N ILE A 52 0.45 -5.35 -6.52
CA ILE A 52 0.68 -4.06 -5.87
C ILE A 52 0.18 -4.07 -4.42
N GLU A 53 -1.02 -4.61 -4.15
CA GLU A 53 -1.58 -4.73 -2.80
C GLU A 53 -0.67 -5.55 -1.88
N GLU A 54 -0.12 -6.66 -2.36
CA GLU A 54 0.78 -7.51 -1.59
C GLU A 54 2.11 -6.82 -1.34
N ALA A 55 2.71 -6.24 -2.39
CA ALA A 55 3.99 -5.54 -2.29
C ALA A 55 3.95 -4.34 -1.34
N VAL A 56 2.88 -3.52 -1.39
CA VAL A 56 2.76 -2.33 -0.53
C VAL A 56 2.59 -2.75 0.94
N LYS A 57 1.79 -3.79 1.21
CA LYS A 57 1.60 -4.34 2.56
C LYS A 57 2.88 -4.93 3.12
N THR A 58 3.62 -5.69 2.32
CA THR A 58 4.92 -6.25 2.74
C THR A 58 5.87 -5.12 3.13
N LYS A 59 6.04 -4.10 2.27
CA LYS A 59 6.95 -2.99 2.56
C LYS A 59 6.56 -2.14 3.77
N VAL A 60 5.27 -1.97 4.05
CA VAL A 60 4.80 -1.05 5.10
C VAL A 60 4.46 -1.75 6.41
N ARG A 61 3.76 -2.88 6.35
CA ARG A 61 3.22 -3.59 7.52
C ARG A 61 4.15 -4.69 8.02
N HIS A 62 4.96 -5.23 7.13
CA HIS A 62 5.91 -6.31 7.41
C HIS A 62 7.30 -5.97 6.89
N PRO A 63 7.88 -4.80 7.26
CA PRO A 63 9.25 -4.51 6.87
C PRO A 63 10.11 -5.69 7.34
N GLU A 64 10.95 -6.22 6.46
CA GLU A 64 11.86 -7.30 6.81
C GLU A 64 12.55 -6.92 8.12
N PRO A 65 12.60 -7.82 9.12
CA PRO A 65 13.33 -7.56 10.35
C PRO A 65 14.76 -7.27 9.91
N GLY A 66 15.16 -6.00 10.04
CA GLY A 66 16.36 -5.49 9.39
C GLY A 66 17.53 -6.44 9.60
N ASN A 67 18.21 -6.77 8.51
CA ASN A 67 19.62 -7.08 8.63
C ASN A 67 20.26 -5.79 9.17
N GLY A 68 20.49 -5.78 10.49
CA GLY A 68 21.01 -4.62 11.23
C GLY A 68 22.39 -4.17 10.77
#